data_AF-A0AB74CE06-F1
#
_entry.id   AF-A0AB74CE06-F1
#
_cell.length_a   1.000
_cell.length_b   1.000
_cell.length_c   1.000
_cell.angle_alpha   90.00
_cell.angle_beta   90.00
_cell.angle_gamma   90.00
#
_symmetry.space_group_name_H-M   'P 1'
#
loop_
_entity.id
_entity.type
_entity.pdbx_description
1 polymer ?
#
loop_
_entity_poly.entity_id
_entity_poly.type
_entity_poly.pdbx_seq_one_letter_code
_entity_poly.pdbx_strand_id
1 'polypeptide(L)'
;MPIRIDPSNASADPLSTEQPLNIGVINRDGMPSQGSRSSHSNPASPLFPSETASGSIPAWSLTPINEYGHISPPLPATCLWLAHPDQIAACPSLPSPLDLLHGTRRNFLADKISQAIRVRAIRDPERLASGWLIYVFSKWRATPTMAAFLHIPPFLRPVLLQIQRGHPAAIDLFVFPQIRTNLIKSWDKYDFTEVVDYMSCCQKVRWPWGEDILERDGQDNLHIRREFLDVFTRESGWGLTPEFVLPSIG
;
A
#
# COMPACT_ATOMS: atom_id res chain seq x y z
N MET A 1 -28.44 9.31 40.26
CA MET A 1 -28.95 8.01 40.74
C MET A 1 -28.58 6.94 39.71
N PRO A 2 -27.79 5.92 40.06
CA PRO A 2 -27.38 4.89 39.10
C PRO A 2 -28.37 3.70 39.12
N ILE A 3 -28.80 3.25 37.95
CA ILE A 3 -29.61 2.04 37.79
C ILE A 3 -28.67 0.86 37.60
N ARG A 4 -28.80 -0.12 38.50
CA ARG A 4 -28.06 -1.38 38.61
C ARG A 4 -28.88 -2.45 37.87
N ILE A 5 -28.26 -3.22 36.98
CA ILE A 5 -28.87 -4.41 36.36
C ILE A 5 -28.03 -5.62 36.78
N ASP A 6 -28.63 -6.49 37.59
CA ASP A 6 -28.11 -7.81 37.93
C ASP A 6 -28.48 -8.83 36.84
N PRO A 7 -27.61 -9.80 36.53
CA PRO A 7 -27.88 -10.87 35.57
C PRO A 7 -28.34 -12.15 36.27
N SER A 8 -29.48 -12.71 35.90
CA SER A 8 -29.81 -14.13 36.09
C SER A 8 -31.16 -14.48 35.45
N ASN A 9 -31.13 -15.24 34.37
CA ASN A 9 -31.69 -16.60 34.36
C ASN A 9 -31.49 -17.28 33.00
N ALA A 10 -30.98 -18.51 33.09
CA ALA A 10 -30.76 -19.44 32.00
C ALA A 10 -31.90 -20.48 31.97
N SER A 11 -32.33 -20.85 30.77
CA SER A 11 -32.82 -22.18 30.35
C SER A 11 -33.02 -22.14 28.83
N ALA A 12 -32.12 -22.69 28.01
CA ALA A 12 -32.05 -24.10 27.59
C ALA A 12 -33.34 -24.60 26.92
N ASP A 13 -33.36 -24.69 25.58
CA ASP A 13 -33.34 -25.98 24.87
C ASP A 13 -33.18 -25.82 23.34
N PRO A 14 -32.75 -26.88 22.61
CA PRO A 14 -32.02 -26.78 21.35
C PRO A 14 -32.90 -27.02 20.12
N LEU A 15 -32.55 -26.38 18.99
CA LEU A 15 -33.02 -26.84 17.67
C LEU A 15 -31.84 -27.11 16.74
N SER A 16 -31.81 -28.35 16.29
CA SER A 16 -30.87 -28.97 15.37
C SER A 16 -31.01 -28.44 13.94
N THR A 17 -29.84 -28.30 13.31
CA THR A 17 -29.50 -28.76 11.94
C THR A 17 -30.37 -28.29 10.77
N GLU A 18 -29.83 -27.38 9.95
CA GLU A 18 -29.80 -27.57 8.48
C GLU A 18 -28.51 -26.97 7.89
N GLN A 19 -27.63 -27.88 7.43
CA GLN A 19 -26.58 -27.60 6.48
C GLN A 19 -27.20 -27.53 5.08
N PRO A 20 -26.85 -26.56 4.21
CA PRO A 20 -27.15 -26.72 2.80
C PRO A 20 -26.18 -27.75 2.19
N LEU A 21 -26.78 -28.85 1.75
CA LEU A 21 -26.21 -29.97 1.02
C LEU A 21 -25.38 -29.49 -0.17
N ASN A 22 -24.11 -29.88 -0.14
CA ASN A 22 -23.20 -29.84 -1.28
C ASN A 22 -23.66 -30.91 -2.28
N ILE A 23 -24.48 -30.53 -3.27
CA ILE A 23 -24.86 -31.41 -4.36
C ILE A 23 -23.62 -31.62 -5.24
N GLY A 24 -22.93 -32.72 -4.99
CA GLY A 24 -21.93 -33.28 -5.89
C GLY A 24 -22.60 -33.73 -7.18
N VAL A 25 -22.38 -32.98 -8.25
CA VAL A 25 -22.66 -33.46 -9.61
C VAL A 25 -21.60 -34.52 -9.95
N ILE A 26 -22.04 -35.77 -9.99
CA ILE A 26 -21.29 -36.89 -10.54
C ILE A 26 -21.27 -36.72 -12.05
N ASN A 27 -20.17 -36.18 -12.59
CA ASN A 27 -19.87 -36.36 -14.01
C ASN A 27 -19.09 -37.67 -14.16
N ARG A 28 -19.78 -38.69 -14.68
CA ARG A 28 -19.13 -39.75 -15.44
C ARG A 28 -18.56 -39.10 -16.69
N ASP A 29 -17.26 -38.86 -16.69
CA ASP A 29 -16.34 -39.10 -17.82
C ASP A 29 -14.97 -38.59 -17.41
N GLY A 30 -14.00 -39.51 -17.36
CA GLY A 30 -12.64 -39.23 -16.93
C GLY A 30 -11.90 -38.38 -17.95
N MET A 31 -11.76 -37.09 -17.66
CA MET A 31 -10.71 -36.21 -18.17
C MET A 31 -10.52 -35.05 -17.18
N PRO A 32 -9.29 -34.73 -16.75
CA PRO A 32 -9.04 -33.62 -15.84
C PRO A 32 -9.30 -32.30 -16.58
N SER A 33 -10.40 -31.64 -16.23
CA SER A 33 -10.64 -30.25 -16.63
C SER A 33 -9.66 -29.35 -15.87
N GLN A 34 -8.69 -28.79 -16.60
CA GLN A 34 -7.93 -27.63 -16.14
C GLN A 34 -8.86 -26.42 -16.07
N GLY A 35 -9.64 -26.34 -15.00
CA GLY A 35 -10.32 -25.11 -14.61
C GLY A 35 -9.31 -24.18 -13.97
N SER A 36 -8.79 -23.22 -14.74
CA SER A 36 -8.12 -22.04 -14.20
C SER A 36 -9.13 -21.25 -13.36
N ARG A 37 -9.27 -21.62 -12.08
CA ARG A 37 -9.93 -20.78 -11.09
C ARG A 37 -9.10 -19.51 -10.94
N SER A 38 -9.58 -18.42 -11.54
CA SER A 38 -9.15 -17.07 -11.18
C SER A 38 -9.47 -16.87 -9.69
N SER A 39 -8.42 -16.84 -8.87
CA SER A 39 -8.48 -16.77 -7.40
C SER A 39 -8.73 -15.35 -6.88
N HIS A 40 -9.42 -14.49 -7.62
CA HIS A 40 -9.68 -13.11 -7.18
C HIS A 40 -11.07 -12.99 -6.56
N SER A 41 -11.25 -13.60 -5.38
CA SER A 41 -12.46 -13.38 -4.55
C SER A 41 -12.38 -12.08 -3.74
N ASN A 42 -11.22 -11.42 -3.65
CA ASN A 42 -11.05 -10.13 -2.97
C ASN A 42 -10.35 -9.09 -3.88
N PRO A 43 -11.00 -7.96 -4.24
CA PRO A 43 -10.40 -6.91 -5.06
C PRO A 43 -9.27 -6.13 -4.37
N ALA A 44 -9.05 -6.33 -3.06
CA ALA A 44 -7.94 -5.77 -2.31
C ALA A 44 -6.71 -6.68 -2.26
N SER A 45 -6.77 -7.89 -2.83
CA SER A 45 -5.61 -8.79 -2.90
C SER A 45 -4.52 -8.19 -3.81
N PRO A 46 -3.27 -8.08 -3.32
CA PRO A 46 -2.16 -7.62 -4.15
C PRO A 46 -1.78 -8.63 -5.22
N LEU A 47 -1.25 -8.13 -6.35
CA LEU A 47 -0.77 -9.00 -7.42
C LEU A 47 0.54 -9.73 -7.08
N PHE A 48 0.63 -10.99 -7.51
CA PHE A 48 1.82 -11.82 -7.37
C PHE A 48 2.61 -11.91 -8.69
N PRO A 49 3.95 -12.09 -8.66
CA PRO A 49 4.78 -12.08 -9.87
C PRO A 49 4.38 -13.14 -10.92
N SER A 50 3.84 -14.27 -10.46
CA SER A 50 3.41 -15.40 -11.29
C SER A 50 2.02 -15.26 -11.88
N GLU A 51 1.24 -14.26 -11.44
CA GLU A 51 -0.09 -14.02 -11.98
C GLU A 51 -0.01 -13.41 -13.38
N THR A 52 -0.94 -13.81 -14.25
CA THR A 52 -1.09 -13.25 -15.59
C THR A 52 -2.53 -12.76 -15.73
N ALA A 53 -2.71 -11.55 -16.26
CA ALA A 53 -4.03 -11.08 -16.67
C ALA A 53 -4.49 -11.86 -17.92
N SER A 54 -5.80 -11.90 -18.19
CA SER A 54 -6.37 -12.53 -19.40
C SER A 54 -5.60 -12.13 -20.65
N GLY A 55 -4.78 -13.04 -21.19
CA GLY A 55 -4.00 -12.81 -22.41
C GLY A 55 -2.47 -12.65 -22.26
N SER A 56 -1.82 -13.36 -21.32
CA SER A 56 -0.34 -13.52 -21.28
C SER A 56 0.49 -12.32 -20.78
N ILE A 57 -0.13 -11.24 -20.29
CA ILE A 57 0.63 -10.12 -19.71
C ILE A 57 0.99 -10.46 -18.25
N PRO A 58 2.29 -10.51 -17.89
CA PRO A 58 2.68 -10.79 -16.52
C PRO A 58 2.27 -9.67 -15.56
N ALA A 59 1.86 -10.02 -14.34
CA ALA A 59 1.46 -9.05 -13.33
C ALA A 59 2.53 -7.99 -13.03
N TRP A 60 3.82 -8.36 -13.10
CA TRP A 60 4.93 -7.43 -12.86
C TRP A 60 5.04 -6.31 -13.90
N SER A 61 4.40 -6.41 -15.06
CA SER A 61 4.39 -5.34 -16.07
C SER A 61 3.11 -4.50 -16.06
N LEU A 62 2.11 -4.87 -15.25
CA LEU A 62 0.85 -4.14 -15.15
C LEU A 62 0.99 -2.95 -14.21
N THR A 63 1.02 -1.74 -14.77
CA THR A 63 1.10 -0.49 -14.00
C THR A 63 -0.29 0.09 -13.75
N PRO A 64 -0.51 0.83 -12.64
CA PRO A 64 -1.78 1.49 -12.37
C PRO A 64 -2.17 2.47 -13.47
N ILE A 65 -3.47 2.55 -13.76
CA ILE A 65 -4.03 3.60 -14.59
C ILE A 65 -4.26 4.81 -13.68
N ASN A 66 -3.41 5.82 -13.82
CA ASN A 66 -3.61 7.05 -13.07
C ASN A 66 -4.22 8.13 -13.95
N GLU A 67 -5.27 8.73 -13.40
CA GLU A 67 -5.96 9.86 -13.98
C GLU A 67 -5.75 11.05 -13.05
N TYR A 68 -5.46 12.20 -13.64
CA TYR A 68 -5.42 13.49 -12.97
C TYR A 68 -6.74 14.25 -13.16
N GLY A 69 -7.80 13.50 -13.52
CA GLY A 69 -8.94 13.98 -14.30
C GLY A 69 -9.52 15.29 -13.79
N HIS A 70 -9.64 16.30 -14.65
CA HIS A 70 -10.49 17.50 -14.57
C HIS A 70 -10.63 18.29 -13.24
N ILE A 71 -9.94 17.93 -12.16
CA ILE A 71 -10.04 18.57 -10.85
C ILE A 71 -9.37 19.94 -10.98
N SER A 72 -10.15 20.99 -10.81
CA SER A 72 -9.67 22.36 -10.72
C SER A 72 -9.74 22.81 -9.26
N PRO A 73 -8.62 23.28 -8.67
CA PRO A 73 -7.28 23.32 -9.24
C PRO A 73 -6.69 21.90 -9.39
N PRO A 74 -5.73 21.69 -10.32
CA PRO A 74 -5.03 20.42 -10.42
C PRO A 74 -4.48 20.09 -9.04
N LEU A 75 -4.94 18.98 -8.47
CA LEU A 75 -4.36 18.43 -7.25
C LEU A 75 -2.85 18.46 -7.44
N PRO A 76 -2.08 19.08 -6.53
CA PRO A 76 -0.63 19.03 -6.61
C PRO A 76 -0.30 17.56 -6.75
N ALA A 77 0.14 17.14 -7.95
CA ALA A 77 0.30 15.73 -8.23
C ALA A 77 1.26 15.24 -7.16
N THR A 78 0.76 14.45 -6.21
CA THR A 78 1.52 14.05 -5.03
C THR A 78 2.81 13.33 -5.39
N CYS A 79 2.91 12.91 -6.66
CA CYS A 79 4.00 12.19 -7.28
C CYS A 79 4.52 12.91 -8.54
N LEU A 80 4.78 14.23 -8.50
CA LEU A 80 5.29 15.02 -9.65
C LEU A 80 6.48 14.38 -10.39
N TRP A 81 7.33 13.64 -9.68
CA TRP A 81 8.48 12.94 -10.27
C TRP A 81 8.08 11.93 -11.36
N LEU A 82 6.86 11.39 -11.32
CA LEU A 82 6.37 10.41 -12.31
C LEU A 82 6.21 10.99 -13.72
N ALA A 83 6.20 12.31 -13.87
CA ALA A 83 6.28 12.97 -15.17
C ALA A 83 7.67 12.85 -15.83
N HIS A 84 8.68 12.35 -15.10
CA HIS A 84 10.08 12.26 -15.53
C HIS A 84 10.61 10.82 -15.45
N PRO A 85 10.02 9.85 -16.18
CA PRO A 85 10.41 8.44 -16.10
C PRO A 85 11.89 8.20 -16.44
N ASP A 86 12.47 8.94 -17.38
CA ASP A 86 13.89 8.81 -17.75
C ASP A 86 14.83 9.18 -16.59
N GLN A 87 14.49 10.24 -15.83
CA GLN A 87 15.26 10.65 -14.66
C GLN A 87 15.13 9.64 -13.52
N ILE A 88 13.95 9.03 -13.35
CA ILE A 88 13.75 7.91 -12.41
C ILE A 88 14.56 6.68 -12.83
N ALA A 89 14.55 6.35 -14.12
CA ALA A 89 15.25 5.19 -14.66
C ALA A 89 16.76 5.28 -14.40
N ALA A 90 17.35 6.48 -14.55
CA ALA A 90 18.76 6.76 -14.27
C ALA A 90 19.17 6.69 -12.78
N CYS A 91 18.20 6.77 -11.86
CA CYS A 91 18.50 6.67 -10.42
C CYS A 91 18.88 5.22 -10.01
N PRO A 92 19.67 5.03 -8.93
CA PRO A 92 19.97 3.70 -8.37
C PRO A 92 18.71 2.84 -8.12
N SER A 93 18.86 1.53 -8.09
CA SER A 93 17.75 0.59 -7.82
C SER A 93 17.15 0.78 -6.42
N LEU A 94 17.99 1.09 -5.43
CA LEU A 94 17.60 1.34 -4.05
C LEU A 94 18.08 2.73 -3.60
N PRO A 95 17.33 3.41 -2.71
CA PRO A 95 17.70 4.72 -2.22
C PRO A 95 18.74 4.64 -1.09
N SER A 96 19.53 5.70 -0.94
CA SER A 96 20.25 5.95 0.32
C SER A 96 19.26 6.43 1.40
N PRO A 97 19.35 5.94 2.64
CA PRO A 97 18.49 6.41 3.73
C PRO A 97 18.66 7.91 4.00
N LEU A 98 19.89 8.42 3.87
CA LEU A 98 20.20 9.83 4.12
C LEU A 98 19.62 10.74 3.03
N ASP A 99 19.60 10.29 1.77
CA ASP A 99 18.99 11.04 0.68
C ASP A 99 17.47 11.23 0.93
N LEU A 100 16.80 10.19 1.46
CA LEU A 100 15.38 10.27 1.82
C LEU A 100 15.14 11.15 3.06
N LEU A 101 15.97 11.00 4.10
CA LEU A 101 15.82 11.71 5.37
C LEU A 101 16.25 13.16 5.34
N HIS A 102 17.18 13.55 4.45
CA HIS A 102 17.75 14.90 4.40
C HIS A 102 17.65 15.58 3.03
N GLY A 103 17.27 14.85 1.97
CA GLY A 103 17.30 15.35 0.60
C GLY A 103 18.69 15.23 -0.01
N THR A 104 18.79 15.45 -1.32
CA THR A 104 20.05 15.22 -2.05
C THR A 104 20.08 15.97 -3.37
N ARG A 105 21.26 16.11 -3.97
CA ARG A 105 21.41 16.63 -5.34
C ARG A 105 21.85 15.57 -6.35
N ARG A 106 22.12 14.35 -5.88
CA ARG A 106 22.71 13.27 -6.68
C ARG A 106 21.69 12.24 -7.16
N ASN A 107 20.58 12.10 -6.42
CA ASN A 107 19.51 11.17 -6.75
C ASN A 107 18.21 11.95 -6.91
N PHE A 108 17.79 12.14 -8.17
CA PHE A 108 16.59 12.91 -8.53
C PHE A 108 15.34 12.39 -7.83
N LEU A 109 15.12 11.07 -7.84
CA LEU A 109 13.92 10.49 -7.26
C LEU A 109 13.90 10.65 -5.73
N ALA A 110 15.01 10.35 -5.06
CA ALA A 110 15.09 10.49 -3.61
C ALA A 110 14.90 11.95 -3.16
N ASP A 111 15.45 12.91 -3.90
CA ASP A 111 15.27 14.34 -3.62
C ASP A 111 13.80 14.77 -3.75
N LYS A 112 13.12 14.37 -4.84
CA LYS A 112 11.71 14.71 -5.05
C LYS A 112 10.78 14.09 -4.01
N ILE A 113 11.04 12.85 -3.61
CA ILE A 113 10.32 12.18 -2.53
C ILE A 113 10.56 12.90 -1.20
N SER A 114 11.82 13.22 -0.88
CA SER A 114 12.20 13.94 0.33
C SER A 114 11.50 15.31 0.42
N GLN A 115 11.49 16.08 -0.67
CA GLN A 115 10.77 17.36 -0.75
C GLN A 115 9.26 17.19 -0.50
N ALA A 116 8.63 16.19 -1.13
CA ALA A 116 7.19 15.94 -0.99
C ALA A 116 6.79 15.46 0.42
N ILE A 117 7.67 14.74 1.12
CA ILE A 117 7.44 14.25 2.48
C ILE A 117 7.71 15.34 3.53
N ARG A 118 8.71 16.20 3.33
CA ARG A 118 9.14 17.22 4.31
C ARG A 118 8.06 18.22 4.68
N VAL A 119 7.17 18.54 3.74
CA VAL A 119 6.10 19.51 3.95
C VAL A 119 4.96 18.96 4.84
N ARG A 120 5.08 17.69 5.26
CA ARG A 120 4.06 16.97 6.05
C ARG A 120 4.55 16.74 7.48
N ALA A 121 3.61 16.66 8.42
CA ALA A 121 3.85 16.38 9.83
C ALA A 121 4.17 14.89 10.10
N ILE A 122 5.26 14.40 9.50
CA ILE A 122 5.69 13.00 9.54
C ILE A 122 6.97 12.91 10.38
N ARG A 123 7.10 11.92 11.27
CA ARG A 123 8.30 11.69 12.07
C ARG A 123 9.33 10.90 11.26
N ASP A 124 10.60 10.96 11.65
CA ASP A 124 11.70 10.38 10.86
C ASP A 124 11.55 8.89 10.53
N PRO A 125 11.05 8.00 11.43
CA PRO A 125 10.75 6.62 11.05
C PRO A 125 9.76 6.53 9.89
N GLU A 126 8.62 7.20 9.98
CA GLU A 126 7.63 7.22 8.90
C GLU A 126 8.17 7.91 7.64
N ARG A 127 9.01 8.94 7.75
CA ARG A 127 9.64 9.61 6.60
C ARG A 127 10.55 8.64 5.84
N LEU A 128 11.43 7.94 6.55
CA LEU A 128 12.35 6.99 5.94
C LEU A 128 11.60 5.79 5.34
N ALA A 129 10.68 5.20 6.10
CA ALA A 129 9.90 4.05 5.67
C ALA A 129 9.01 4.39 4.46
N SER A 130 8.22 5.46 4.53
CA SER A 130 7.36 5.88 3.41
C SER A 130 8.21 6.29 2.22
N GLY A 131 9.30 7.04 2.43
CA GLY A 131 10.21 7.44 1.37
C GLY A 131 10.80 6.25 0.62
N TRP A 132 11.21 5.19 1.33
CA TRP A 132 11.74 3.97 0.74
C TRP A 132 10.68 3.24 -0.09
N LEU A 133 9.47 3.07 0.47
CA LEU A 133 8.34 2.43 -0.21
C LEU A 133 7.95 3.16 -1.50
N ILE A 134 7.86 4.49 -1.43
CA ILE A 134 7.55 5.35 -2.57
C ILE A 134 8.65 5.25 -3.62
N TYR A 135 9.92 5.18 -3.20
CA TYR A 135 11.05 5.07 -4.12
C TYR A 135 11.00 3.77 -4.93
N VAL A 136 10.88 2.62 -4.28
CA VAL A 136 10.88 1.32 -4.98
C VAL A 136 9.64 1.17 -5.87
N PHE A 137 8.48 1.66 -5.41
CA PHE A 137 7.27 1.67 -6.22
C PHE A 137 7.44 2.57 -7.46
N SER A 138 8.01 3.76 -7.30
CA SER A 138 8.24 4.69 -8.41
C SER A 138 9.28 4.18 -9.40
N LYS A 139 10.34 3.52 -8.93
CA LYS A 139 11.34 2.85 -9.78
C LYS A 139 10.70 1.78 -10.65
N TRP A 140 9.89 0.90 -10.06
CA TRP A 140 9.15 -0.11 -10.82
C TRP A 140 8.17 0.53 -11.80
N ARG A 141 7.44 1.56 -11.39
CA ARG A 141 6.46 2.22 -12.25
C ARG A 141 7.09 2.88 -13.48
N ALA A 142 8.27 3.49 -13.33
CA ALA A 142 9.01 4.07 -14.45
C ALA A 142 9.73 3.02 -15.32
N THR A 143 10.11 1.88 -14.73
CA THR A 143 10.83 0.81 -15.42
C THR A 143 10.28 -0.55 -14.96
N PRO A 144 9.12 -0.98 -15.50
CA PRO A 144 8.39 -2.14 -15.00
C PRO A 144 9.09 -3.43 -15.42
N THR A 145 10.07 -3.82 -14.61
CA THR A 145 10.85 -5.05 -14.76
C THR A 145 10.56 -5.96 -13.58
N MET A 146 10.76 -7.27 -13.77
CA MET A 146 10.64 -8.24 -12.68
C MET A 146 11.54 -7.87 -11.48
N ALA A 147 12.79 -7.46 -11.73
CA ALA A 147 13.72 -7.07 -10.67
C ALA A 147 13.20 -5.89 -9.83
N ALA A 148 12.66 -4.85 -10.49
CA ALA A 148 12.07 -3.72 -9.78
C ALA A 148 10.79 -4.11 -9.03
N PHE A 149 9.95 -4.97 -9.61
CA PHE A 149 8.72 -5.46 -8.97
C PHE A 149 8.99 -6.27 -7.69
N LEU A 150 10.07 -7.06 -7.68
CA LEU A 150 10.48 -7.84 -6.51
C LEU A 150 10.93 -6.97 -5.33
N HIS A 151 11.35 -5.72 -5.57
CA HIS A 151 11.63 -4.77 -4.49
C HIS A 151 10.36 -4.21 -3.83
N ILE A 152 9.19 -4.34 -4.46
CA ILE A 152 7.92 -3.87 -3.89
C ILE A 152 7.40 -4.90 -2.88
N PRO A 153 7.19 -4.51 -1.61
CA PRO A 153 6.58 -5.37 -0.62
C PRO A 153 5.19 -5.84 -1.07
N PRO A 154 4.78 -7.08 -0.77
CA PRO A 154 3.52 -7.64 -1.27
C PRO A 154 2.31 -6.72 -1.05
N PHE A 155 2.17 -6.11 0.12
CA PHE A 155 1.04 -5.22 0.43
C PHE A 155 0.97 -3.95 -0.43
N LEU A 156 2.10 -3.47 -0.95
CA LEU A 156 2.16 -2.25 -1.75
C LEU A 156 2.00 -2.52 -3.26
N ARG A 157 2.11 -3.78 -3.69
CA ARG A 157 1.89 -4.14 -5.10
C ARG A 157 0.50 -3.70 -5.57
N PRO A 158 0.33 -3.40 -6.87
CA PRO A 158 -0.97 -3.01 -7.39
C PRO A 158 -2.02 -4.07 -7.09
N VAL A 159 -3.23 -3.62 -6.76
CA VAL A 159 -4.44 -4.43 -6.77
C VAL A 159 -5.14 -4.29 -8.12
N LEU A 160 -6.01 -5.24 -8.45
CA LEU A 160 -6.70 -5.27 -9.74
C LEU A 160 -7.42 -3.95 -10.07
N LEU A 161 -8.05 -3.32 -9.08
CA LEU A 161 -8.78 -2.07 -9.28
C LEU A 161 -7.86 -0.90 -9.71
N GLN A 162 -6.60 -0.87 -9.28
CA GLN A 162 -5.62 0.14 -9.71
C GLN A 162 -5.29 0.02 -11.20
N ILE A 163 -5.41 -1.17 -11.77
CA ILE A 163 -5.14 -1.45 -13.19
C ILE A 163 -6.38 -1.21 -14.05
N GLN A 164 -7.58 -1.26 -13.46
CA GLN A 164 -8.84 -1.19 -14.20
C GLN A 164 -9.50 0.18 -14.16
N ARG A 165 -9.19 1.02 -13.17
CA ARG A 165 -9.87 2.30 -12.96
C ARG A 165 -8.88 3.43 -12.74
N GLY A 166 -9.07 4.52 -13.47
CA GLY A 166 -8.33 5.76 -13.30
C GLY A 166 -8.49 6.40 -11.92
N HIS A 167 -7.38 6.84 -11.35
CA HIS A 167 -7.34 7.47 -10.02
C HIS A 167 -6.05 8.27 -9.77
N PRO A 168 -6.03 9.17 -8.76
CA PRO A 168 -4.82 9.91 -8.38
C PRO A 168 -3.64 9.02 -7.95
N ALA A 169 -2.45 9.32 -8.47
CA ALA A 169 -1.23 8.53 -8.24
C ALA A 169 -0.81 8.39 -6.75
N ALA A 170 -1.21 9.29 -5.85
CA ALA A 170 -0.92 9.12 -4.41
C ALA A 170 -1.62 7.90 -3.82
N ILE A 171 -2.80 7.53 -4.32
CA ILE A 171 -3.56 6.42 -3.74
C ILE A 171 -2.74 5.13 -3.85
N ASP A 172 -1.95 4.98 -4.91
CA ASP A 172 -1.07 3.83 -5.10
C ASP A 172 -0.08 3.62 -3.94
N LEU A 173 0.29 4.72 -3.26
CA LEU A 173 1.33 4.78 -2.24
C LEU A 173 0.80 4.53 -0.81
N PHE A 174 -0.51 4.37 -0.63
CA PHE A 174 -1.08 4.09 0.69
C PHE A 174 -0.77 2.65 1.09
N VAL A 175 -0.31 2.46 2.32
CA VAL A 175 0.17 1.16 2.81
C VAL A 175 -0.94 0.12 2.86
N PHE A 176 -2.19 0.51 3.13
CA PHE A 176 -3.28 -0.43 3.36
C PHE A 176 -4.04 -0.72 2.05
N PRO A 177 -3.97 -1.94 1.48
CA PRO A 177 -4.62 -2.28 0.21
C PRO A 177 -6.12 -1.97 0.22
N GLN A 178 -6.79 -2.27 1.33
CA GLN A 178 -8.22 -2.04 1.47
C GLN A 178 -8.58 -0.54 1.39
N ILE A 179 -7.74 0.34 1.96
CA ILE A 179 -7.95 1.79 1.86
C ILE A 179 -7.77 2.25 0.42
N ARG A 180 -6.76 1.73 -0.30
CA ARG A 180 -6.57 2.00 -1.73
C ARG A 180 -7.80 1.63 -2.53
N THR A 181 -8.31 0.41 -2.36
CA THR A 181 -9.52 -0.07 -3.05
C THR A 181 -10.74 0.81 -2.74
N ASN A 182 -10.91 1.24 -1.49
CA ASN A 182 -12.04 2.09 -1.08
C ASN A 182 -11.94 3.49 -1.68
N LEU A 183 -10.75 4.10 -1.65
CA LEU A 183 -10.50 5.41 -2.23
C LEU A 183 -10.68 5.38 -3.75
N ILE A 184 -10.14 4.39 -4.47
CA ILE A 184 -10.30 4.31 -5.93
C ILE A 184 -11.78 4.26 -6.34
N LYS A 185 -12.65 3.67 -5.51
CA LYS A 185 -14.09 3.61 -5.80
C LYS A 185 -14.79 4.98 -5.74
N SER A 186 -14.24 5.94 -4.98
CA SER A 186 -14.95 7.16 -4.58
C SER A 186 -14.04 8.39 -4.42
N TRP A 187 -12.85 8.39 -5.02
CA TRP A 187 -11.84 9.44 -4.84
C TRP A 187 -12.35 10.81 -5.29
N ASP A 188 -13.25 10.82 -6.27
CA ASP A 188 -13.94 11.98 -6.84
C ASP A 188 -14.91 12.67 -5.87
N LYS A 189 -15.19 12.05 -4.71
CA LYS A 189 -16.12 12.55 -3.69
C LYS A 189 -15.45 13.23 -2.50
N TYR A 190 -14.12 13.18 -2.41
CA TYR A 190 -13.36 13.71 -1.27
C TYR A 190 -12.44 14.84 -1.72
N ASP A 191 -12.12 15.78 -0.81
CA ASP A 191 -10.93 16.60 -0.98
C ASP A 191 -9.71 15.70 -0.83
N PHE A 192 -9.10 15.38 -1.97
CA PHE A 192 -8.00 14.43 -1.99
C PHE A 192 -6.74 14.99 -1.31
N THR A 193 -6.53 16.31 -1.31
CA THR A 193 -5.42 16.91 -0.56
C THR A 193 -5.60 16.65 0.93
N GLU A 194 -6.81 16.91 1.45
CA GLU A 194 -7.14 16.68 2.85
C GLU A 194 -6.97 15.20 3.24
N VAL A 195 -7.44 14.27 2.40
CA VAL A 195 -7.27 12.83 2.64
C VAL A 195 -5.79 12.44 2.75
N VAL A 196 -4.94 12.94 1.86
CA VAL A 196 -3.50 12.62 1.88
C VAL A 196 -2.82 13.25 3.08
N ASP A 197 -3.18 14.48 3.46
CA ASP A 197 -2.65 15.15 4.65
C ASP A 197 -3.07 14.43 5.93
N TYR A 198 -4.33 14.02 6.02
CA TYR A 198 -4.85 13.26 7.15
C TYR A 198 -4.18 11.88 7.28
N MET A 199 -4.04 11.18 6.15
CA MET A 199 -3.31 9.91 6.09
C MET A 199 -1.85 10.08 6.55
N SER A 200 -1.19 11.14 6.13
CA SER A 200 0.20 11.43 6.50
C SER A 200 0.38 11.63 8.01
N CYS A 201 -0.61 12.23 8.67
CA CYS A 201 -0.61 12.42 10.12
C CYS A 201 -0.90 11.13 10.88
N CYS A 202 -1.78 10.27 10.36
CA CYS A 202 -2.30 9.11 11.09
C CYS A 202 -1.55 7.81 10.82
N GLN A 203 -0.85 7.68 9.68
CA GLN A 203 -0.07 6.50 9.37
C GLN A 203 1.19 6.46 10.22
N LYS A 204 1.41 5.36 10.96
CA LYS A 204 2.55 5.15 11.86
C LYS A 204 3.23 3.82 11.59
N VAL A 205 4.56 3.80 11.67
CA VAL A 205 5.34 2.56 11.71
C VAL A 205 5.30 2.05 13.15
N ARG A 206 5.07 0.76 13.34
CA ARG A 206 5.09 0.09 14.65
C ARG A 206 6.53 -0.18 15.09
N TRP A 207 7.31 0.89 15.16
CA TRP A 207 8.68 0.87 15.63
C TRP A 207 8.73 1.30 17.10
N PRO A 208 9.51 0.62 17.97
CA PRO A 208 9.61 1.01 19.36
C PRO A 208 10.16 2.43 19.51
N TRP A 209 9.66 3.15 20.51
CA TRP A 209 10.11 4.51 20.76
C TRP A 209 11.54 4.52 21.29
N GLY A 210 12.39 5.39 20.74
CA GLY A 210 13.78 5.56 21.17
C GLY A 210 14.78 4.60 20.52
N GLU A 211 14.32 3.64 19.71
CA GLU A 211 15.20 2.75 18.96
C GLU A 211 15.70 3.41 17.67
N ASP A 212 16.99 3.23 17.37
CA ASP A 212 17.60 3.74 16.15
C ASP A 212 17.04 3.05 14.89
N ILE A 213 16.75 3.86 13.86
CA ILE A 213 16.28 3.39 12.54
C ILE A 213 17.44 3.18 11.54
N LEU A 214 18.63 3.69 11.88
CA LEU A 214 19.86 3.53 11.11
C LEU A 214 20.92 2.85 11.96
N GLU A 215 21.79 2.09 11.31
CA GLU A 215 22.96 1.49 11.93
C GLU A 215 24.20 1.72 11.07
N ARG A 216 25.38 1.62 11.69
CA ARG A 216 26.67 1.77 11.00
C ARG A 216 27.17 0.41 10.54
N ASP A 217 27.68 0.35 9.31
CA ASP A 217 28.40 -0.82 8.82
C ASP A 217 29.85 -0.85 9.33
N GLY A 218 30.62 -1.87 8.92
CA GLY A 218 32.03 -2.00 9.29
C GLY A 218 32.95 -0.89 8.74
N GLN A 219 32.44 -0.04 7.85
CA GLN A 219 33.11 1.07 7.19
C GLN A 219 32.57 2.42 7.66
N ASP A 220 31.78 2.44 8.74
CA ASP A 220 31.18 3.63 9.33
C ASP A 220 30.13 4.34 8.45
N ASN A 221 29.59 3.67 7.44
CA ASN A 221 28.48 4.19 6.64
C ASN A 221 27.15 3.92 7.34
N LEU A 222 26.21 4.87 7.23
CA LEU A 222 24.85 4.71 7.77
C LEU A 222 23.94 3.98 6.79
N HIS A 223 23.35 2.88 7.24
CA HIS A 223 22.38 2.06 6.51
C HIS A 223 21.08 1.92 7.30
N ILE A 224 19.99 1.55 6.61
CA ILE A 224 18.73 1.22 7.28
C ILE A 224 18.96 0.00 8.17
N ARG A 225 18.61 0.11 9.45
CA ARG A 225 18.69 -1.01 10.38
C ARG A 225 17.82 -2.16 9.89
N ARG A 226 18.37 -3.37 9.87
CA ARG A 226 17.67 -4.54 9.30
C ARG A 226 16.31 -4.79 9.94
N GLU A 227 16.22 -4.72 11.27
CA GLU A 227 14.94 -4.95 11.97
C GLU A 227 13.90 -3.89 11.61
N PHE A 228 14.34 -2.64 11.41
CA PHE A 228 13.45 -1.57 10.97
C PHE A 228 12.93 -1.81 9.55
N LEU A 229 13.80 -2.22 8.63
CA LEU A 229 13.42 -2.63 7.26
C LEU A 229 12.39 -3.77 7.28
N ASP A 230 12.63 -4.81 8.09
CA ASP A 230 11.73 -5.95 8.22
C ASP A 230 10.36 -5.55 8.78
N VAL A 231 10.30 -4.54 9.66
CA VAL A 231 9.04 -4.00 10.20
C VAL A 231 8.27 -3.28 9.10
N PHE A 232 8.83 -2.24 8.47
CA PHE A 232 8.03 -1.41 7.56
C PHE A 232 7.75 -2.06 6.20
N THR A 233 8.45 -3.13 5.84
CA THR A 233 8.17 -3.93 4.64
C THR A 233 7.09 -5.00 4.86
N ARG A 234 6.40 -4.96 6.01
CA ARG A 234 5.20 -5.76 6.30
C ARG A 234 4.01 -4.86 6.58
N GLU A 235 2.83 -5.19 6.06
CA GLU A 235 1.59 -4.44 6.34
C GLU A 235 1.32 -4.35 7.85
N SER A 236 1.56 -5.46 8.58
CA SER A 236 1.40 -5.53 10.04
C SER A 236 2.36 -4.61 10.80
N GLY A 237 3.45 -4.16 10.16
CA GLY A 237 4.38 -3.17 10.72
C GLY A 237 3.86 -1.74 10.66
N TRP A 238 2.66 -1.52 10.13
CA TRP A 238 2.01 -0.22 10.09
C TRP A 238 0.74 -0.21 10.93
N GLY A 239 0.36 1.00 11.34
CA GLY A 239 -0.89 1.27 12.02
C GLY A 239 -1.47 2.60 11.57
N LEU A 240 -2.77 2.75 11.80
CA LEU A 240 -3.45 4.03 11.72
C LEU A 240 -3.81 4.42 13.14
N THR A 241 -3.64 5.70 13.45
CA THR A 241 -4.13 6.21 14.72
C THR A 241 -5.67 6.27 14.71
N PRO A 242 -6.33 6.20 15.88
CA PRO A 242 -7.79 6.15 15.97
C PRO A 242 -8.51 7.31 15.29
N GLU A 243 -7.86 8.46 15.20
CA GLU A 243 -8.37 9.65 14.53
C GLU A 243 -8.69 9.34 13.06
N PHE A 244 -7.93 8.47 12.39
CA PHE A 244 -8.24 8.07 11.02
C PHE A 244 -9.55 7.27 10.88
N VAL A 245 -9.90 6.50 11.93
CA VAL A 245 -11.00 5.53 11.89
C VAL A 245 -12.31 6.14 12.43
N LEU A 246 -12.21 7.15 13.30
CA LEU A 246 -13.36 7.86 13.84
C LEU A 246 -13.56 9.14 13.02
N PRO A 247 -14.72 9.33 12.34
CA PRO A 247 -15.04 10.65 11.85
C PRO A 247 -15.09 11.57 13.06
N SER A 248 -14.28 12.63 13.04
CA SER A 248 -14.36 13.71 14.00
C SER A 248 -15.81 14.15 14.07
N ILE A 249 -16.48 13.81 15.16
CA ILE A 249 -17.80 14.35 15.49
C ILE A 249 -17.52 15.80 15.86
N GLY A 250 -17.71 16.70 14.90
CA GLY A 250 -17.58 18.14 15.02
C GLY A 250 -18.72 18.80 14.28
#